data_AF-X1PK46-F1
#
_entry.id   AF-X1PK46-F1
#
_cell.length_a   1.000
_cell.length_b   1.000
_cell.length_c   1.000
_cell.angle_alpha   90.00
_cell.angle_beta   90.00
_cell.angle_gamma   90.00
#
_symmetry.space_group_name_H-M   'P 1'
#
loop_
_entity.id
_entity.type
_entity.pdbx_description
1 polymer ?
#
loop_
_entity_poly.entity_id
_entity_poly.type
_entity_poly.pdbx_seq_one_letter_code
_entity_poly.pdbx_strand_id
1 'polypeptide(L)'
;YKGNPQERIGCPVVTDEGFVLFITGKRTARKLSKFEDRFKDAALMVVRHGEAGDINATYDVSILDNEAKTEQLFAIAKKEYKPALLKQAIKDAKEVMVS
;
A
#
# COMPACT_ATOMS: atom_id res chain seq x y z
N TYR A 1 18.70 -1.07 10.28
CA TYR A 1 20.10 -1.24 10.72
C TYR A 1 20.16 -2.50 11.56
N LYS A 2 21.22 -3.33 11.42
CA LYS A 2 21.32 -4.68 12.03
C LYS A 2 20.80 -4.69 13.48
N GLY A 3 19.81 -5.55 13.75
CA GLY A 3 19.27 -5.79 15.09
C GLY A 3 18.04 -4.95 15.50
N ASN A 4 17.68 -3.89 14.77
CA ASN A 4 16.46 -3.14 15.07
C ASN A 4 15.26 -3.73 14.31
N PRO A 5 14.15 -4.09 14.98
CA PRO A 5 12.91 -4.45 14.31
C PRO A 5 12.55 -3.35 13.32
N GLN A 6 12.46 -3.70 12.03
CA GLN A 6 11.94 -2.75 11.06
C GLN A 6 10.46 -2.58 11.38
N GLU A 7 10.09 -1.41 11.90
CA GLU A 7 8.68 -1.06 12.04
C GLU A 7 8.03 -1.01 10.66
N ARG A 8 7.00 -1.83 10.50
CA ARG A 8 6.19 -1.94 9.30
C ARG A 8 4.86 -1.23 9.51
N ILE A 9 4.26 -0.77 8.43
CA ILE A 9 2.95 -0.14 8.40
C ILE A 9 2.10 -0.95 7.43
N GLY A 10 0.87 -1.26 7.83
CA GLY A 10 -0.14 -1.83 6.97
C GLY A 10 -0.91 -0.71 6.28
N CYS A 11 -0.90 -0.73 4.96
CA CYS A 11 -1.65 0.20 4.13
C CYS A 11 -2.73 -0.59 3.38
N PRO A 12 -4.02 -0.47 3.76
CA PRO A 12 -5.09 -1.08 2.97
C PRO A 12 -5.15 -0.40 1.60
N VAL A 13 -5.02 -1.17 0.53
CA VAL A 13 -5.00 -0.69 -0.86
C VAL A 13 -5.95 -1.50 -1.73
N VAL A 14 -6.30 -0.94 -2.88
CA VAL A 14 -7.03 -1.63 -3.93
C VAL A 14 -6.10 -1.79 -5.13
N THR A 15 -5.98 -3.01 -5.64
CA THR A 15 -5.26 -3.35 -6.87
C THR A 15 -6.24 -3.89 -7.91
N ASP A 16 -5.71 -4.27 -9.06
CA ASP A 16 -6.44 -5.04 -10.08
C ASP A 16 -6.92 -6.41 -9.58
N GLU A 17 -6.28 -6.96 -8.57
CA GLU A 17 -6.68 -8.20 -7.88
C GLU A 17 -7.71 -7.96 -6.75
N GLY A 18 -8.04 -6.70 -6.47
CA GLY A 18 -9.02 -6.31 -5.46
C GLY A 18 -8.40 -5.68 -4.20
N PHE A 19 -9.13 -5.73 -3.08
CA PHE A 19 -8.67 -5.18 -1.79
C PHE A 19 -7.55 -6.03 -1.15
N VAL A 20 -6.39 -5.41 -0.89
CA VAL A 20 -5.20 -6.06 -0.33
C VAL A 20 -4.60 -5.24 0.81
N LEU A 21 -4.02 -5.90 1.81
CA LEU A 21 -3.20 -5.24 2.83
C LEU A 21 -1.74 -5.11 2.36
N PHE A 22 -1.33 -3.92 1.94
CA PHE A 22 0.05 -3.64 1.55
C PHE A 22 0.91 -3.35 2.79
N ILE A 23 1.74 -4.31 3.18
CA ILE A 23 2.67 -4.16 4.30
C ILE A 23 3.99 -3.58 3.80
N THR A 24 4.40 -2.44 4.34
CA THR A 24 5.62 -1.75 3.92
C THR A 24 6.40 -1.13 5.07
N GLY A 25 7.68 -0.82 4.86
CA GLY A 25 8.50 -0.16 5.88
C GLY A 25 8.18 1.34 6.02
N LYS A 26 8.52 1.93 7.17
CA LYS A 26 8.31 3.37 7.45
C LYS A 26 8.81 4.31 6.34
N ARG A 27 9.90 4.00 5.64
CA ARG A 27 10.45 4.86 4.58
C ARG A 27 9.49 4.97 3.39
N THR A 28 8.90 3.86 2.96
CA THR A 28 7.93 3.83 1.86
C THR A 28 6.62 4.50 2.28
N ALA A 29 6.16 4.23 3.50
CA ALA A 29 4.98 4.91 4.05
C ALA A 29 5.15 6.44 4.07
N ARG A 30 6.33 6.95 4.46
CA ARG A 30 6.65 8.39 4.38
C ARG A 30 6.70 8.94 2.95
N LYS A 31 7.00 8.11 1.94
CA LYS A 31 6.90 8.53 0.54
C LYS A 31 5.43 8.61 0.11
N LEU A 32 4.62 7.62 0.49
CA LEU A 32 3.17 7.60 0.24
C LEU A 32 2.44 8.78 0.90
N SER A 33 2.80 9.13 2.14
CA SER A 33 2.13 10.21 2.88
C SER A 33 2.25 11.59 2.19
N LYS A 34 3.26 11.79 1.34
CA LYS A 34 3.41 13.02 0.54
C LYS A 34 2.32 13.20 -0.52
N PHE A 35 1.59 12.14 -0.83
CA PHE A 35 0.52 12.14 -1.81
C PHE A 35 -0.87 12.04 -1.17
N GLU A 36 -0.99 12.18 0.16
CA GLU A 36 -2.27 12.05 0.89
C GLU A 36 -3.38 12.94 0.29
N ASP A 37 -3.03 14.18 -0.08
CA ASP A 37 -3.97 15.13 -0.70
C ASP A 37 -4.55 14.64 -2.05
N ARG A 38 -3.87 13.67 -2.69
CA ARG A 38 -4.18 13.10 -4.01
C ARG A 38 -4.85 11.73 -3.94
N PHE A 39 -4.98 11.11 -2.75
CA PHE A 39 -5.61 9.78 -2.63
C PHE A 39 -7.08 9.75 -3.09
N LYS A 40 -7.74 10.92 -3.13
CA LYS A 40 -9.12 11.06 -3.60
C LYS A 40 -9.27 11.08 -5.12
N ASP A 41 -8.20 11.41 -5.87
CA ASP A 41 -8.28 11.71 -7.30
C ASP A 41 -7.16 11.10 -8.16
N ALA A 42 -6.19 10.42 -7.54
CA ALA A 42 -5.08 9.80 -8.25
C ALA A 42 -4.82 8.38 -7.74
N ALA A 43 -4.44 7.49 -8.66
CA ALA A 43 -3.84 6.22 -8.32
C ALA A 43 -2.31 6.37 -8.18
N LEU A 44 -1.70 5.51 -7.36
CA LEU A 44 -0.25 5.51 -7.14
C LEU A 44 0.36 4.22 -7.66
N MET A 45 1.56 4.35 -8.23
CA MET A 45 2.39 3.23 -8.61
C MET A 45 3.54 3.09 -7.62
N VAL A 46 3.63 1.92 -6.99
CA VAL A 46 4.71 1.55 -6.08
C VAL A 46 5.57 0.49 -6.73
N VAL A 47 6.80 0.86 -7.11
CA VAL A 47 7.76 -0.05 -7.76
C VAL A 47 8.79 -0.50 -6.73
N ARG A 48 8.90 -1.82 -6.53
CA ARG A 48 9.94 -2.40 -5.69
C ARG A 48 11.18 -2.68 -6.53
N HIS A 49 12.30 -2.10 -6.13
CA HIS A 49 13.63 -2.37 -6.68
C HIS A 49 14.40 -3.25 -5.67
N GLY A 50 14.77 -4.45 -6.09
CA GLY A 50 15.52 -5.42 -5.27
C GLY A 50 14.93 -6.83 -5.36
N GLU A 51 15.76 -7.83 -5.10
CA GLU A 51 15.36 -9.25 -5.17
C GLU A 51 14.44 -9.64 -4.01
N ALA A 52 13.71 -10.74 -4.16
CA ALA A 52 12.90 -11.29 -3.08
C ALA A 52 13.80 -11.64 -1.88
N GLY A 53 13.48 -11.12 -0.70
CA GLY A 53 14.30 -11.30 0.50
C GLY A 53 15.43 -10.26 0.70
N ASP A 54 15.66 -9.37 -0.27
CA ASP A 54 16.64 -8.30 -0.09
C ASP A 54 16.14 -7.24 0.92
N ILE A 55 16.89 -7.11 2.02
CA ILE A 55 16.65 -6.15 3.10
C ILE A 55 16.90 -4.70 2.66
N ASN A 56 17.65 -4.51 1.57
CA ASN A 56 17.98 -3.22 1.00
C ASN A 56 17.01 -2.82 -0.12
N ALA A 57 15.97 -3.61 -0.37
CA ALA A 57 14.99 -3.30 -1.40
C ALA A 57 14.44 -1.88 -1.21
N THR A 58 14.52 -1.08 -2.26
CA THR A 58 14.02 0.30 -2.27
C THR A 58 12.70 0.36 -3.01
N TYR A 59 11.76 1.14 -2.50
CA TYR A 59 10.48 1.37 -3.14
C TYR A 59 10.45 2.77 -3.71
N ASP A 60 10.09 2.90 -4.98
CA ASP A 60 9.73 4.18 -5.57
C ASP A 60 8.22 4.32 -5.71
N VAL A 61 7.76 5.54 -5.46
CA VAL A 61 6.34 5.89 -5.38
C VAL A 61 6.12 7.06 -6.30
N SER A 62 5.18 6.91 -7.24
CA SER A 62 4.82 7.92 -8.22
C SER A 62 3.31 7.90 -8.47
N ILE A 63 2.78 8.95 -9.07
CA ILE A 63 1.40 8.95 -9.55
C ILE A 63 1.33 8.06 -10.78
N LEU A 64 0.31 7.22 -10.86
CA LEU A 64 0.04 6.40 -12.04
C LEU A 64 -0.46 7.31 -13.17
N ASP A 65 0.38 7.56 -14.15
CA ASP A 65 0.05 8.33 -15.35
C ASP A 65 -0.70 7.48 -16.38
N ASN A 66 -1.87 6.97 -15.96
CA ASN A 66 -2.78 6.20 -16.81
C ASN A 66 -4.22 6.41 -16.33
N GLU A 67 -4.94 7.28 -17.02
CA GLU A 67 -6.30 7.67 -16.67
C GLU A 67 -7.27 6.47 -16.72
N ALA A 68 -7.23 5.67 -17.79
CA ALA A 68 -8.10 4.50 -17.93
C ALA A 68 -7.90 3.46 -16.81
N LYS A 69 -6.66 3.18 -16.42
CA LYS A 69 -6.36 2.29 -15.28
C LYS A 69 -6.77 2.92 -13.95
N THR A 70 -6.59 4.23 -13.81
CA THR A 70 -7.02 4.95 -12.61
C THR A 70 -8.54 4.84 -12.44
N GLU A 71 -9.32 5.10 -13.49
CA GLU A 71 -10.78 4.92 -13.46
C GLU A 71 -11.19 3.49 -13.11
N GLN A 72 -10.51 2.49 -13.67
CA GLN A 72 -10.74 1.07 -13.35
C GLN A 72 -10.51 0.79 -11.86
N LEU A 73 -9.39 1.25 -11.30
CA LEU A 73 -9.07 1.08 -9.88
C LEU A 73 -10.10 1.77 -8.98
N PHE A 74 -10.56 2.97 -9.35
CA PHE A 74 -11.61 3.67 -8.62
C PHE A 74 -12.97 2.95 -8.71
N ALA A 75 -13.28 2.31 -9.85
CA ALA A 75 -14.48 1.51 -10.00
C ALA A 75 -14.43 0.23 -9.13
N ILE A 76 -13.27 -0.44 -9.06
CA ILE A 76 -13.04 -1.58 -8.17
C ILE A 76 -13.18 -1.11 -6.71
N ALA A 77 -12.53 0.00 -6.35
CA ALA A 77 -12.62 0.56 -5.01
C ALA A 77 -14.08 0.84 -4.61
N LYS A 78 -14.91 1.44 -5.48
CA LYS A 78 -16.34 1.67 -5.17
C LYS A 78 -17.15 0.40 -4.94
N LYS A 79 -16.82 -0.71 -5.62
CA LYS A 79 -17.54 -1.98 -5.51
C LYS A 79 -17.06 -2.82 -4.32
N GLU A 80 -15.75 -2.85 -4.12
CA GLU A 80 -15.11 -3.73 -3.15
C GLU A 80 -14.90 -3.06 -1.80
N TYR A 81 -14.67 -1.75 -1.75
CA TYR A 81 -14.47 -1.06 -0.49
C TYR A 81 -15.75 -1.03 0.32
N LYS A 82 -15.79 -1.83 1.38
CA LYS A 82 -16.80 -1.77 2.43
C LYS A 82 -16.12 -1.33 3.73
N PRO A 83 -16.69 -0.40 4.51
CA PRO A 83 -16.10 0.03 5.79
C PRO A 83 -15.79 -1.12 6.77
N ALA A 84 -16.54 -2.23 6.66
CA ALA A 84 -16.28 -3.46 7.41
C ALA A 84 -14.93 -4.13 7.07
N LEU A 85 -14.48 -4.02 5.81
CA LEU A 85 -13.19 -4.57 5.36
C LEU A 85 -12.01 -3.79 5.95
N LEU A 86 -12.16 -2.48 6.18
CA LEU A 86 -11.13 -1.68 6.84
C LEU A 86 -10.87 -2.17 8.27
N LYS A 87 -11.92 -2.50 9.02
CA LYS A 87 -11.80 -3.05 10.38
C LYS A 87 -11.11 -4.42 10.37
N GLN A 88 -11.47 -5.28 9.42
CA GLN A 88 -10.85 -6.59 9.27
C GLN A 88 -9.37 -6.45 8.87
N ALA A 89 -9.04 -5.58 7.91
CA ALA A 89 -7.66 -5.32 7.52
C ALA A 89 -6.78 -4.80 8.67
N ILE A 90 -7.33 -3.94 9.54
CA ILE A 90 -6.62 -3.48 10.74
C ILE A 90 -6.38 -4.64 11.71
N LYS A 91 -7.35 -5.56 11.85
CA LYS A 91 -7.19 -6.76 12.69
C LYS A 91 -6.10 -7.68 12.11
N ASP A 92 -6.16 -7.98 10.82
CA ASP A 92 -5.21 -8.87 10.14
C ASP A 92 -3.79 -8.28 10.18
N ALA A 93 -3.66 -6.96 9.97
CA ALA A 93 -2.39 -6.26 10.10
C ALA A 93 -1.78 -6.41 11.50
N LYS A 94 -2.62 -6.31 12.56
CA LYS A 94 -2.15 -6.49 13.94
C LYS A 94 -1.68 -7.91 14.20
N GLU A 95 -2.36 -8.92 13.65
CA GLU A 95 -1.95 -10.32 13.80
C GLU A 95 -0.59 -10.58 13.12
N VAL A 96 -0.39 -10.06 11.91
CA VAL A 96 0.88 -10.22 11.16
C VAL A 96 2.05 -9.44 11.76
N MET A 97 1.78 -8.34 12.48
CA MET A 97 2.83 -7.52 13.11
C MET A 97 3.32 -8.06 14.46
N VAL A 98 2.59 -8.98 15.10
CA VAL A 98 2.95 -9.57 16.40
C VAL A 98 3.67 -10.92 16.26
N SER A 99 3.53 -11.60 15.11
CA SER A 99 4.27 -12.83 14.77
C SER A 99 5.69 -12.56 14.29
#